data_AF-A0A6A4GVF5-F1
#
_entry.id   AF-A0A6A4GVF5-F1
#
_cell.length_a   1.000
_cell.length_b   1.000
_cell.length_c   1.000
_cell.angle_alpha   90.00
_cell.angle_beta   90.00
_cell.angle_gamma   90.00
#
_symmetry.space_group_name_H-M   'P 1'
#
loop_
_entity.id
_entity.type
_entity.pdbx_description
1 polymer ?
#
loop_
_entity_poly.entity_id
_entity_poly.type
_entity_poly.pdbx_seq_one_letter_code
_entity_poly.pdbx_strand_id
1 'polypeptide(L)'
;RLTVAHFDRTRLSKDGYLVKIEEQDVKLPSGEIVLDGTDFRNGAHLRFKADLFVPCGGRPEAVNISNMAALFDSEGKPHFKYIVKGANLFLSQQARLFLEKRKVVVFKDSSANKGGVTSFFVGSPSWSRSLDTRICRPDDFKDGEFYQSYVKDIQEKIIENAATEFQCLLERAHASAGSQTAHDHLG
;
A
#
# COMPACT_ATOMS: atom_id res chain seq x y z
N ARG A 1 13.04 -0.14 -16.75
CA ARG A 1 12.44 -1.15 -15.83
C ARG A 1 11.70 -2.15 -16.69
N LEU A 2 11.96 -3.46 -16.57
CA LEU A 2 11.22 -4.48 -17.32
C LEU A 2 9.89 -4.80 -16.63
N THR A 3 8.83 -5.04 -17.40
CA THR A 3 7.52 -5.43 -16.88
C THR A 3 7.47 -6.94 -16.64
N VAL A 4 6.44 -7.40 -15.92
CA VAL A 4 6.22 -8.84 -15.67
C VAL A 4 6.01 -9.65 -16.97
N ALA A 5 5.72 -8.99 -18.09
CA ALA A 5 5.62 -9.66 -19.40
C ALA A 5 6.92 -10.38 -19.80
N HIS A 6 8.06 -9.91 -19.30
CA HIS A 6 9.40 -10.49 -19.52
C HIS A 6 9.84 -11.47 -18.43
N PHE A 7 8.97 -11.82 -17.49
CA PHE A 7 9.31 -12.75 -16.42
C PHE A 7 9.58 -14.15 -16.99
N ASP A 8 10.72 -14.72 -16.61
CA ASP A 8 11.09 -16.08 -16.98
C ASP A 8 10.27 -17.09 -16.17
N ARG A 9 9.33 -17.75 -16.86
CA ARG A 9 8.42 -18.74 -16.26
C ARG A 9 9.16 -19.96 -15.72
N THR A 10 10.39 -20.26 -16.16
CA THR A 10 11.18 -21.39 -15.62
C THR A 10 11.56 -21.19 -14.15
N ARG A 11 11.47 -19.94 -13.65
CA ARG A 11 11.70 -19.60 -12.24
C ARG A 11 10.46 -19.80 -11.36
N LEU A 12 9.32 -20.17 -11.93
CA LEU A 12 8.14 -20.54 -11.15
C LEU A 12 8.35 -21.92 -10.51
N SER A 13 7.90 -22.08 -9.27
CA SER A 13 7.80 -23.41 -8.66
C SER A 13 6.72 -24.25 -9.35
N LYS A 14 6.63 -25.53 -9.01
CA LYS A 14 5.58 -26.44 -9.53
C LYS A 14 4.15 -25.91 -9.33
N ASP A 15 3.92 -25.14 -8.26
CA ASP A 15 2.63 -24.56 -7.91
C ASP A 15 2.53 -23.07 -8.31
N GLY A 16 3.62 -22.50 -8.83
CA GLY A 16 3.70 -21.11 -9.24
C GLY A 16 3.04 -20.90 -10.60
N TYR A 17 2.40 -19.75 -10.78
CA TYR A 17 1.75 -19.38 -12.03
C TYR A 17 1.95 -17.89 -12.34
N LEU A 18 1.86 -17.57 -13.63
CA LEU A 18 1.83 -16.21 -14.16
C LEU A 18 0.70 -16.11 -15.18
N VAL A 19 -0.25 -15.24 -14.88
CA VAL A 19 -1.34 -14.84 -15.79
C VAL A 19 -1.06 -13.40 -16.22
N LYS A 20 -0.87 -13.19 -17.52
CA LYS A 20 -0.70 -11.85 -18.11
C LYS A 20 -2.07 -11.29 -18.50
N ILE A 21 -2.16 -9.97 -18.60
CA ILE A 21 -3.45 -9.29 -18.85
C ILE A 21 -4.00 -9.53 -20.25
N GLU A 22 -3.14 -9.93 -21.19
CA GLU A 22 -3.47 -10.27 -22.57
C GLU A 22 -3.84 -11.75 -22.77
N GLU A 23 -3.70 -12.59 -21.73
CA GLU A 23 -3.96 -14.02 -21.84
C GLU A 23 -5.45 -14.34 -21.58
N GLN A 24 -5.96 -15.34 -22.30
CA GLN A 24 -7.29 -15.92 -22.15
C GLN A 24 -7.18 -17.43 -21.96
N ASP A 25 -8.19 -18.02 -21.31
CA ASP A 25 -8.32 -19.46 -21.06
C ASP A 25 -7.05 -20.11 -20.45
N VAL A 26 -6.40 -19.43 -19.50
CA VAL A 26 -5.18 -19.92 -18.84
C VAL A 26 -5.54 -20.95 -17.78
N LYS A 27 -5.06 -22.18 -17.95
CA LYS A 27 -5.20 -23.23 -16.93
C LYS A 27 -4.13 -23.10 -15.85
N LEU A 28 -4.55 -22.85 -14.61
CA LEU A 28 -3.67 -22.78 -13.44
C LEU A 28 -3.24 -24.18 -12.97
N PRO A 29 -2.15 -24.29 -12.18
CA PRO A 29 -1.76 -25.55 -11.54
C PRO A 29 -2.86 -26.19 -10.67
N SER A 30 -3.76 -25.37 -10.11
CA SER A 30 -4.94 -25.83 -9.37
C SER A 30 -6.00 -26.53 -10.23
N GLY A 31 -5.89 -26.42 -11.56
CA GLY A 31 -6.91 -26.88 -12.51
C GLY A 31 -7.97 -25.83 -12.86
N GLU A 32 -8.01 -24.69 -12.16
CA GLU A 32 -8.87 -23.56 -12.49
C GLU A 32 -8.53 -23.00 -13.88
N ILE A 33 -9.56 -22.64 -14.65
CA ILE A 33 -9.40 -21.96 -15.93
C ILE A 33 -9.70 -20.48 -15.72
N VAL A 34 -8.70 -19.65 -15.99
CA VAL A 34 -8.82 -18.19 -15.99
C VAL A 34 -9.22 -17.75 -17.39
N LEU A 35 -10.48 -17.33 -17.54
CA LEU A 35 -11.05 -16.93 -18.83
C LEU A 35 -10.42 -15.65 -19.39
N ASP A 36 -10.18 -14.66 -18.53
CA ASP A 36 -9.59 -13.37 -18.91
C ASP A 36 -8.57 -12.90 -17.87
N GLY A 37 -7.34 -12.64 -18.34
CA GLY A 37 -6.24 -12.21 -17.47
C GLY A 37 -6.40 -10.80 -16.91
N THR A 38 -7.15 -9.93 -17.59
CA THR A 38 -7.45 -8.58 -17.06
C THR A 38 -8.39 -8.66 -15.87
N ASP A 39 -9.45 -9.46 -15.96
CA ASP A 39 -10.39 -9.70 -14.87
C ASP A 39 -9.72 -10.42 -13.71
N PHE A 40 -8.88 -11.41 -13.99
CA PHE A 40 -8.08 -12.10 -12.98
C PHE A 40 -7.22 -11.13 -12.18
N ARG A 41 -6.51 -10.23 -12.87
CA ARG A 41 -5.71 -9.18 -12.24
C ARG A 41 -6.56 -8.18 -11.46
N ASN A 42 -7.72 -7.79 -11.99
CA ASN A 42 -8.61 -6.83 -11.34
C ASN A 42 -9.29 -7.40 -10.08
N GLY A 43 -9.51 -8.71 -10.02
CA GLY A 43 -10.11 -9.39 -8.88
C GLY A 43 -9.10 -10.00 -7.89
N ALA A 44 -7.79 -9.89 -8.14
CA ALA A 44 -6.76 -10.58 -7.38
C ALA A 44 -6.86 -10.36 -5.87
N HIS A 45 -7.14 -9.13 -5.41
CA HIS A 45 -7.27 -8.79 -3.99
C HIS A 45 -8.48 -9.43 -3.30
N LEU A 46 -9.44 -9.98 -4.05
CA LEU A 46 -10.59 -10.72 -3.51
C LEU A 46 -10.30 -12.21 -3.35
N ARG A 47 -9.21 -12.71 -3.96
CA ARG A 47 -8.90 -14.14 -4.05
C ARG A 47 -7.93 -14.61 -2.96
N PHE A 48 -7.07 -13.73 -2.49
CA PHE A 48 -6.01 -14.07 -1.55
C PHE A 48 -6.39 -13.69 -0.11
N LYS A 49 -5.79 -14.42 0.85
CA LYS A 49 -5.92 -14.17 2.29
C LYS A 49 -4.52 -13.97 2.86
N ALA A 50 -4.37 -13.01 3.76
CA ALA A 50 -3.10 -12.71 4.42
C ALA A 50 -3.37 -11.90 5.70
N ASP A 51 -2.44 -11.85 6.65
CA ASP A 51 -2.63 -10.97 7.80
C ASP A 51 -2.55 -9.48 7.41
N LEU A 52 -1.66 -9.14 6.48
CA LEU A 52 -1.39 -7.79 6.01
C LEU A 52 -1.58 -7.70 4.50
N PHE A 53 -2.32 -6.68 4.06
CA PHE A 53 -2.49 -6.34 2.65
C PHE A 53 -2.02 -4.92 2.36
N VAL A 54 -1.14 -4.76 1.37
CA VAL A 54 -0.58 -3.47 0.97
C VAL A 54 -0.87 -3.23 -0.52
N PRO A 55 -2.03 -2.68 -0.89
CA PRO A 55 -2.30 -2.33 -2.27
C PRO A 55 -1.43 -1.15 -2.70
N CYS A 56 -0.46 -1.41 -3.58
CA CYS A 56 0.49 -0.41 -4.13
C CYS A 56 0.16 0.01 -5.57
N GLY A 57 -1.01 -0.37 -6.09
CA GLY A 57 -1.50 0.00 -7.41
C GLY A 57 -2.96 -0.42 -7.56
N GLY A 58 -3.42 -0.55 -8.80
CA GLY A 58 -4.81 -0.91 -9.10
C GLY A 58 -5.66 0.29 -9.48
N ARG A 59 -6.93 0.02 -9.80
CA ARG A 59 -7.89 1.07 -10.15
C ARG A 59 -8.41 1.76 -8.88
N PRO A 60 -8.77 3.04 -8.94
CA PRO A 60 -9.57 3.66 -7.90
C PRO A 60 -10.81 2.80 -7.62
N GLU A 61 -11.17 2.68 -6.35
CA GLU A 61 -12.32 1.90 -5.88
C GLU A 61 -12.34 0.44 -6.34
N ALA A 62 -11.14 -0.16 -6.47
CA ALA A 62 -10.98 -1.60 -6.70
C ALA A 62 -11.71 -2.44 -5.64
N VAL A 63 -11.85 -1.91 -4.41
CA VAL A 63 -12.84 -2.40 -3.44
C VAL A 63 -13.91 -1.33 -3.20
N ASN A 64 -15.15 -1.71 -3.47
CA ASN A 64 -16.31 -0.85 -3.37
C ASN A 64 -17.52 -1.62 -2.81
N ILE A 65 -18.67 -0.94 -2.74
CA ILE A 65 -19.88 -1.50 -2.13
C ILE A 65 -20.34 -2.82 -2.78
N SER A 66 -20.05 -3.04 -4.07
CA SER A 66 -20.49 -4.23 -4.78
C SER A 66 -19.65 -5.48 -4.49
N ASN A 67 -18.40 -5.31 -4.02
CA ASN A 67 -17.46 -6.42 -3.85
C ASN A 67 -16.81 -6.52 -2.46
N MET A 68 -16.98 -5.53 -1.58
CA MET A 68 -16.34 -5.52 -0.25
C MET A 68 -16.70 -6.72 0.64
N ALA A 69 -17.87 -7.34 0.42
CA ALA A 69 -18.28 -8.54 1.15
C ALA A 69 -17.39 -9.76 0.83
N ALA A 70 -16.80 -9.82 -0.36
CA ALA A 70 -15.91 -10.91 -0.76
C ALA A 70 -14.54 -10.89 -0.03
N LEU A 71 -14.28 -9.86 0.78
CA LEU A 71 -13.12 -9.79 1.66
C LEU A 71 -13.32 -10.51 3.00
N PHE A 72 -14.44 -11.21 3.16
CA PHE A 72 -14.80 -11.96 4.35
C PHE A 72 -15.16 -13.39 3.94
N ASP A 73 -14.83 -14.36 4.77
CA ASP A 73 -15.29 -15.73 4.58
C ASP A 73 -16.74 -15.93 5.05
N SER A 74 -17.24 -17.15 4.90
CA SER A 74 -18.60 -17.54 5.29
C SER A 74 -18.89 -17.38 6.79
N GLU A 75 -17.85 -17.33 7.63
CA GLU A 75 -17.96 -17.12 9.08
C GLU A 75 -17.85 -15.64 9.45
N GLY A 76 -17.67 -14.76 8.46
CA GLY A 76 -17.50 -13.32 8.67
C GLY A 76 -16.11 -12.93 9.14
N LYS A 77 -15.13 -13.84 9.07
CA LYS A 77 -13.73 -13.51 9.38
C LYS A 77 -13.09 -12.80 8.19
N PRO A 78 -12.41 -11.66 8.41
CA PRO A 78 -11.78 -10.92 7.33
C PRO A 78 -10.60 -11.69 6.74
N HIS A 79 -10.46 -11.61 5.42
CA HIS A 79 -9.30 -12.12 4.69
C HIS A 79 -8.01 -11.38 5.04
N PHE A 80 -8.13 -10.13 5.51
CA PHE A 80 -7.02 -9.25 5.90
C PHE A 80 -7.29 -8.59 7.25
N LYS A 81 -6.34 -8.65 8.18
CA LYS A 81 -6.44 -7.96 9.48
C LYS A 81 -6.03 -6.48 9.34
N TYR A 82 -5.01 -6.22 8.54
CA TYR A 82 -4.45 -4.90 8.30
C TYR A 82 -4.42 -4.59 6.80
N ILE A 83 -4.86 -3.38 6.43
CA ILE A 83 -4.77 -2.87 5.06
C ILE A 83 -4.01 -1.54 5.07
N VAL A 84 -2.88 -1.47 4.40
CA VAL A 84 -2.06 -0.25 4.26
C VAL A 84 -2.18 0.28 2.84
N LYS A 85 -2.97 1.34 2.65
CA LYS A 85 -3.26 1.88 1.30
C LYS A 85 -2.06 2.65 0.73
N GLY A 86 -1.20 1.96 -0.03
CA GLY A 86 -0.16 2.60 -0.84
C GLY A 86 -0.71 3.28 -2.11
N ALA A 87 -1.80 2.76 -2.68
CA ALA A 87 -2.47 3.35 -3.84
C ALA A 87 -3.52 4.38 -3.44
N ASN A 88 -3.59 5.48 -4.20
CA ASN A 88 -4.65 6.47 -4.05
C ASN A 88 -6.02 5.83 -4.30
N LEU A 89 -6.96 6.07 -3.38
CA LEU A 89 -8.37 5.74 -3.50
C LEU A 89 -8.69 4.26 -3.80
N PHE A 90 -7.81 3.31 -3.43
CA PHE A 90 -8.04 1.87 -3.68
C PHE A 90 -9.34 1.33 -3.08
N LEU A 91 -9.68 1.78 -1.87
CA LEU A 91 -10.96 1.50 -1.21
C LEU A 91 -11.88 2.71 -1.36
N SER A 92 -13.12 2.49 -1.77
CA SER A 92 -14.19 3.50 -1.62
C SER A 92 -14.41 3.85 -0.14
N GLN A 93 -15.05 4.99 0.14
CA GLN A 93 -15.35 5.38 1.52
C GLN A 93 -16.27 4.37 2.22
N GLN A 94 -17.28 3.87 1.51
CA GLN A 94 -18.22 2.88 2.04
C GLN A 94 -17.52 1.55 2.39
N ALA A 95 -16.67 1.06 1.49
CA ALA A 95 -15.89 -0.14 1.73
C ALA A 95 -14.97 -0.01 2.95
N ARG A 96 -14.30 1.15 3.10
CA ARG A 96 -13.46 1.41 4.28
C ARG A 96 -14.27 1.34 5.57
N LEU A 97 -15.40 2.05 5.64
CA LEU A 97 -16.24 2.06 6.84
C LEU A 97 -16.78 0.66 7.17
N PHE A 98 -17.12 -0.13 6.15
CA PHE A 98 -17.56 -1.51 6.30
C PHE A 98 -16.48 -2.42 6.88
N LEU A 99 -15.23 -2.26 6.43
CA LEU A 99 -14.05 -2.98 6.91
C LEU A 99 -13.72 -2.60 8.37
N GLU A 100 -13.68 -1.30 8.67
CA GLU A 100 -13.39 -0.77 10.02
C GLU A 100 -14.41 -1.25 11.05
N LYS A 101 -15.71 -1.28 10.70
CA LYS A 101 -16.78 -1.84 11.56
C LYS A 101 -16.59 -3.33 11.89
N ARG A 102 -15.82 -4.05 11.07
CA ARG A 102 -15.50 -5.47 11.26
C ARG A 102 -14.08 -5.68 11.79
N LYS A 103 -13.54 -4.66 12.47
CA LYS A 103 -12.25 -4.72 13.16
C LYS A 103 -11.04 -4.91 12.21
N VAL A 104 -11.21 -4.61 10.92
CA VAL A 104 -10.08 -4.50 9.99
C VAL A 104 -9.45 -3.13 10.16
N VAL A 105 -8.14 -3.10 10.41
CA VAL A 105 -7.40 -1.85 10.56
C VAL A 105 -6.99 -1.34 9.20
N VAL A 106 -7.44 -0.14 8.84
CA VAL A 106 -7.15 0.47 7.54
C VAL A 106 -6.31 1.74 7.71
N PHE A 107 -5.06 1.71 7.24
CA PHE A 107 -4.22 2.89 7.11
C PHE A 107 -4.53 3.60 5.80
N LYS A 108 -5.01 4.84 5.89
CA LYS A 108 -5.42 5.63 4.72
C LYS A 108 -4.23 6.04 3.87
N ASP A 109 -4.49 6.12 2.57
CA ASP A 109 -3.58 6.63 1.54
C ASP A 109 -3.21 8.09 1.76
N SER A 110 -4.08 8.90 2.37
CA SER A 110 -3.75 10.27 2.77
C SER A 110 -2.54 10.38 3.69
N SER A 111 -2.15 9.27 4.32
CA SER A 111 -0.96 9.12 5.17
C SER A 111 0.07 8.20 4.50
N ALA A 112 -0.31 6.93 4.28
CA ALA A 112 0.61 5.84 3.96
C ALA A 112 1.37 5.99 2.62
N ASN A 113 0.91 6.84 1.70
CA ASN A 113 1.56 7.04 0.40
C ASN A 113 2.22 8.41 0.21
N LYS A 114 2.39 9.18 1.29
CA LYS A 114 2.92 10.56 1.25
C LYS A 114 4.42 10.68 1.37
N GLY A 115 5.16 9.58 1.47
CA GLY A 115 6.62 9.60 1.52
C GLY A 115 7.27 10.44 0.41
N GLY A 116 6.79 10.31 -0.84
CA GLY A 116 7.29 11.08 -1.98
C GLY A 116 6.97 12.58 -1.91
N VAL A 117 5.82 12.95 -1.33
CA VAL A 117 5.44 14.35 -1.12
C VAL A 117 6.29 14.96 -0.01
N THR A 118 6.44 14.25 1.10
CA THR A 118 7.28 14.68 2.23
C THR A 118 8.73 14.85 1.81
N SER A 119 9.29 13.92 1.03
CA SER A 119 10.67 14.05 0.52
C SER A 119 10.86 15.25 -0.40
N PHE A 120 9.85 15.59 -1.21
CA PHE A 120 9.91 16.76 -2.08
C PHE A 120 9.96 18.06 -1.28
N PHE A 121 9.10 18.19 -0.25
CA PHE A 121 9.07 19.39 0.58
C PHE A 121 10.33 19.54 1.45
N VAL A 122 10.79 18.46 2.08
CA VAL A 122 11.96 18.50 2.97
C VAL A 122 13.27 18.67 2.18
N GLY A 123 13.35 18.09 0.98
CA GLY A 123 14.49 18.23 0.07
C GLY A 123 14.48 19.50 -0.79
N SER A 124 13.47 20.36 -0.66
CA SER A 124 13.40 21.59 -1.44
C SER A 124 14.44 22.61 -0.95
N PRO A 125 15.26 23.20 -1.85
CA PRO A 125 16.26 24.21 -1.50
C PRO A 125 15.68 25.46 -0.82
N SER A 126 14.39 25.72 -1.01
CA SER A 126 13.67 26.83 -0.38
C SER A 126 13.44 26.65 1.12
N TRP A 127 13.50 25.42 1.65
CA TRP A 127 13.46 25.16 3.10
C TRP A 127 14.85 25.20 3.72
N SER A 128 15.90 24.80 2.98
CA SER A 128 17.29 24.98 3.41
C SER A 128 17.69 26.44 3.27
N ARG A 129 17.50 27.21 4.34
CA ARG A 129 17.79 28.65 4.45
C ARG A 129 19.27 29.05 4.22
N SER A 130 20.13 28.12 3.77
CA SER A 130 21.58 28.24 3.69
C SER A 130 22.20 27.90 2.32
N LEU A 131 21.43 27.53 1.29
CA LEU A 131 21.99 27.28 -0.03
C LEU A 131 22.29 28.61 -0.74
N ASP A 132 23.47 29.18 -0.43
CA ASP A 132 24.05 30.29 -1.18
C ASP A 132 24.30 29.81 -2.62
N THR A 133 23.49 30.31 -3.54
CA THR A 133 23.49 29.97 -4.97
C THR A 133 24.78 30.37 -5.70
N ARG A 134 25.77 30.88 -4.96
CA ARG A 134 27.06 31.39 -5.47
C ARG A 134 28.23 30.41 -5.36
N ILE A 135 28.10 29.25 -4.69
CA ILE A 135 29.28 28.42 -4.35
C ILE A 135 29.47 27.16 -5.23
N CYS A 136 28.44 26.62 -5.90
CA CYS A 136 28.61 25.31 -6.54
C CYS A 136 28.26 25.30 -8.04
N ARG A 137 29.21 24.83 -8.85
CA ARG A 137 28.95 24.40 -10.23
C ARG A 137 28.02 23.16 -10.21
N PRO A 138 27.09 23.02 -11.16
CA PRO A 138 26.10 21.94 -11.17
C PRO A 138 26.69 20.51 -11.15
N ASP A 139 27.89 20.33 -11.70
CA ASP A 139 28.50 19.01 -11.89
C ASP A 139 29.19 18.46 -10.64
N ASP A 140 29.63 19.30 -9.71
CA ASP A 140 30.36 18.89 -8.48
C ASP A 140 29.41 18.66 -7.27
N PHE A 141 28.13 18.99 -7.41
CA PHE A 141 27.21 19.06 -6.27
C PHE A 141 26.68 17.69 -5.80
N LYS A 142 26.61 16.68 -6.68
CA LYS A 142 26.02 15.37 -6.32
C LYS A 142 26.96 14.47 -5.52
N ASP A 143 28.27 14.68 -5.64
CA ASP A 143 29.30 13.82 -5.04
C ASP A 143 30.05 14.48 -3.88
N GLY A 144 29.69 15.71 -3.51
CA GLY A 144 30.27 16.41 -2.36
C GLY A 144 29.77 15.87 -1.03
N GLU A 145 30.66 15.77 -0.02
CA GLU A 145 30.31 15.29 1.33
C GLU A 145 29.14 16.04 1.94
N PHE A 146 29.03 17.36 1.70
CA PHE A 146 27.91 18.18 2.16
C PHE A 146 26.56 17.74 1.58
N TYR A 147 26.49 17.41 0.29
CA TYR A 147 25.23 16.97 -0.32
C TYR A 147 24.83 15.60 0.21
N GLN A 148 25.80 14.69 0.37
CA GLN A 148 25.54 13.37 0.96
C GLN A 148 25.07 13.47 2.41
N SER A 149 25.69 14.32 3.24
CA SER A 149 25.24 14.57 4.60
C SER A 149 23.85 15.22 4.64
N TYR A 150 23.60 16.21 3.78
CA TYR A 150 22.30 16.86 3.66
C TYR A 150 21.18 15.87 3.25
N VAL A 151 21.43 15.03 2.25
CA VAL A 151 20.48 13.98 1.83
C VAL A 151 20.21 13.01 2.98
N LYS A 152 21.26 12.62 3.72
CA LYS A 152 21.13 11.74 4.87
C LYS A 152 20.27 12.36 5.98
N ASP A 153 20.52 13.61 6.35
CA ASP A 153 19.73 14.33 7.37
C ASP A 153 18.24 14.41 6.98
N ILE A 154 17.96 14.66 5.69
CA ILE A 154 16.59 14.66 5.16
C ILE A 154 15.96 13.28 5.29
N GLN A 155 16.68 12.22 4.90
CA GLN A 155 16.20 10.84 5.01
C GLN A 155 15.89 10.47 6.46
N GLU A 156 16.79 10.80 7.39
CA GLU A 156 16.60 10.57 8.82
C GLU A 156 15.34 11.28 9.32
N LYS A 157 15.11 12.54 8.92
CA LYS A 157 13.91 13.26 9.34
C LYS A 157 12.62 12.66 8.77
N ILE A 158 12.65 12.19 7.51
CA ILE A 158 11.52 11.49 6.90
C ILE A 158 11.21 10.20 7.65
N ILE A 159 12.25 9.43 8.01
CA ILE A 159 12.11 8.17 8.75
C ILE A 159 11.53 8.43 10.16
N GLU A 160 12.04 9.43 10.88
CA GLU A 160 11.55 9.82 12.21
C GLU A 160 10.07 10.23 12.16
N ASN A 161 9.69 11.06 11.19
CA ASN A 161 8.31 11.48 11.01
C ASN A 161 7.39 10.31 10.65
N ALA A 162 7.81 9.43 9.74
CA ALA A 162 7.05 8.26 9.34
C ALA A 162 6.85 7.27 10.51
N ALA A 163 7.89 7.08 11.34
CA ALA A 163 7.80 6.27 12.55
C ALA A 163 6.81 6.87 13.56
N THR A 164 6.87 8.18 13.77
CA THR A 164 5.96 8.89 14.68
C THR A 164 4.51 8.83 14.20
N GLU A 165 4.28 9.02 12.90
CA GLU A 165 2.95 8.92 12.28
C GLU A 165 2.40 7.50 12.41
N PHE A 166 3.24 6.48 12.16
CA PHE A 166 2.86 5.08 12.33
C PHE A 166 2.43 4.77 13.77
N GLN A 167 3.20 5.18 14.78
CA GLN A 167 2.84 4.97 16.19
C GLN A 167 1.49 5.60 16.52
N CYS A 168 1.28 6.87 16.13
CA CYS A 168 0.01 7.57 16.38
C CYS A 168 -1.19 6.86 15.72
N LEU A 169 -1.03 6.38 14.48
CA LEU A 169 -2.09 5.68 13.77
C LEU A 169 -2.37 4.30 14.37
N LEU A 170 -1.32 3.57 14.78
CA LEU A 170 -1.44 2.25 15.39
C LEU A 170 -2.13 2.33 16.76
N GLU A 171 -1.72 3.28 17.61
CA GLU A 171 -2.35 3.54 18.90
C GLU A 171 -3.85 3.85 18.74
N ARG A 172 -4.21 4.73 17.79
CA ARG A 172 -5.62 5.05 17.50
C ARG A 172 -6.40 3.85 16.98
N ALA A 173 -5.79 3.01 16.15
CA ALA A 173 -6.41 1.79 15.66
C ALA A 173 -6.70 0.81 16.81
N HIS A 174 -5.74 0.63 17.73
CA HIS A 174 -5.90 -0.23 18.90
C HIS A 174 -6.93 0.32 19.90
N ALA A 175 -6.93 1.63 20.17
CA ALA A 175 -7.92 2.26 21.03
C ALA A 175 -9.35 2.11 20.47
N SER A 176 -9.53 2.30 19.16
CA SER A 176 -10.82 2.14 18.50
C SER A 176 -11.33 0.68 18.53
N ALA A 177 -10.42 -0.30 18.53
CA ALA A 177 -10.75 -1.71 18.69
C ALA A 177 -11.15 -2.07 20.13
N GLY A 178 -10.59 -1.39 21.14
CA GLY A 178 -10.87 -1.61 22.56
C GLY A 178 -12.07 -0.83 23.14
N SER A 179 -12.47 0.29 22.54
CA SER A 179 -13.61 1.08 23.04
C SER A 179 -14.99 0.52 22.65
N GLN A 180 -15.09 -0.34 21.63
CA GLN A 180 -16.37 -0.94 21.22
C GLN A 180 -16.80 -2.14 22.09
N THR A 181 -15.87 -2.81 22.78
CA THR A 181 -16.22 -3.89 23.72
C THR A 181 -16.99 -3.42 24.96
N ALA A 182 -17.04 -2.12 25.24
CA ALA A 182 -17.79 -1.57 26.37
C ALA A 182 -19.28 -1.30 26.05
N HIS A 183 -19.68 -1.26 24.77
CA HIS A 183 -21.06 -0.98 24.38
C HIS A 183 -21.92 -2.22 24.12
N ASP A 184 -21.32 -3.42 24.00
CA ASP A 184 -22.05 -4.67 23.72
C ASP A 184 -22.59 -5.39 24.98
N HIS A 185 -22.56 -4.75 26.17
CA HIS A 185 -23.08 -5.30 27.43
C HIS A 185 -24.28 -4.55 28.02
N LEU A 186 -24.92 -3.67 27.24
CA LEU A 186 -26.18 -3.02 27.62
C LEU A 186 -27.16 -3.07 26.44
N GLY A 187 -27.84 -4.22 26.30
CA GLY A 187 -28.92 -4.46 25.34
C GLY A 187 -29.70 -5.71 25.73
#